data_AF-A0A7W5G5P2-F1
#
_entry.id   AF-A0A7W5G5P2-F1
#
_cell.length_a   1.000
_cell.length_b   1.000
_cell.length_c   1.000
_cell.angle_alpha   90.00
_cell.angle_beta   90.00
_cell.angle_gamma   90.00
#
_symmetry.space_group_name_H-M   'P 1'
#
loop_
_entity.id
_entity.type
_entity.pdbx_description
1 polymer ?
#
loop_
_entity_poly.entity_id
_entity_poly.type
_entity_poly.pdbx_seq_one_letter_code
_entity_poly.pdbx_strand_id
1 'polypeptide(L)'
;MPSAARANLTSRLADINQLLEAHKAITKFKRAEAAAQQAGGALADVSRVFDALVTDPGPGKPKEVDAINRAAFVLLCSHLQGFIDDLHREAANIVLNGKVQDVGKTIKLIKPRNANPHVEVIETMFSGLGIYDLMQSVRWQKCSNSTVRERLRRYIEDRNKIAHGAQVGVSKDKVERFKKYVETLADKLDESVAQKIQGLVGNRPW
;
A
#
# COMPACT_ATOMS: atom_id res chain seq x y z
N MET A 1 3.79 -16.17 15.30
CA MET A 1 2.92 -14.97 15.36
C MET A 1 3.43 -13.98 14.32
N PRO A 2 2.61 -13.08 13.75
CA PRO A 2 3.12 -12.01 12.89
C PRO A 2 3.84 -10.94 13.72
N SER A 3 4.74 -10.15 13.10
CA SER A 3 5.30 -8.96 13.76
C SER A 3 4.22 -7.94 14.10
N ALA A 4 4.54 -7.01 15.01
CA ALA A 4 3.66 -5.88 15.28
C ALA A 4 3.48 -4.99 14.03
N ALA A 5 4.54 -4.81 13.24
CA ALA A 5 4.47 -4.11 11.96
C ALA A 5 3.42 -4.74 11.01
N ARG A 6 3.40 -6.06 10.90
CA ARG A 6 2.45 -6.78 10.04
C ARG A 6 1.01 -6.69 10.55
N ALA A 7 0.80 -6.75 11.86
CA ALA A 7 -0.51 -6.55 12.48
C ALA A 7 -1.03 -5.12 12.24
N ASN A 8 -0.18 -4.11 12.41
CA ASN A 8 -0.51 -2.71 12.16
C ASN A 8 -0.87 -2.44 10.69
N LEU A 9 -0.18 -3.08 9.75
CA LEU A 9 -0.55 -2.99 8.33
C LEU A 9 -1.97 -3.49 8.08
N THR A 10 -2.39 -4.60 8.69
CA THR A 10 -3.78 -5.11 8.55
C THR A 10 -4.79 -4.04 8.96
N SER A 11 -4.54 -3.35 10.07
CA SER A 11 -5.40 -2.26 10.54
C SER A 11 -5.45 -1.11 9.54
N ARG A 12 -4.28 -0.64 9.04
CA ARG A 12 -4.18 0.42 8.03
C ARG A 12 -4.88 0.06 6.71
N LEU A 13 -4.84 -1.20 6.30
CA LEU A 13 -5.52 -1.65 5.07
C LEU A 13 -7.06 -1.65 5.18
N ALA A 14 -7.62 -1.48 6.39
CA ALA A 14 -9.05 -1.25 6.56
C ALA A 14 -9.50 0.07 5.92
N ASP A 15 -8.65 1.12 5.97
CA ASP A 15 -8.92 2.41 5.33
C ASP A 15 -9.09 2.27 3.81
N ILE A 16 -8.31 1.38 3.20
CA ILE A 16 -8.41 1.06 1.77
C ILE A 16 -9.73 0.36 1.45
N ASN A 17 -10.20 -0.52 2.33
CA ASN A 17 -11.52 -1.16 2.15
C ASN A 17 -12.64 -0.11 2.19
N GLN A 18 -12.56 0.87 3.10
CA GLN A 18 -13.54 1.96 3.16
C GLN A 18 -13.59 2.75 1.85
N LEU A 19 -12.43 3.06 1.25
CA LEU A 19 -12.37 3.75 -0.06
C LEU A 19 -12.96 2.90 -1.19
N LEU A 20 -12.72 1.58 -1.18
CA LEU A 20 -13.30 0.66 -2.17
C LEU A 20 -14.82 0.52 -2.02
N GLU A 21 -15.34 0.52 -0.80
CA GLU A 21 -16.80 0.54 -0.56
C GLU A 21 -17.42 1.88 -0.95
N ALA A 22 -16.77 3.00 -0.67
CA ALA A 22 -17.21 4.32 -1.15
C ALA A 22 -17.29 4.37 -2.68
N HIS A 23 -16.27 3.84 -3.38
CA HIS A 23 -16.32 3.71 -4.84
C HIS A 23 -17.53 2.89 -5.31
N LYS A 24 -17.80 1.74 -4.68
CA LYS A 24 -18.95 0.88 -5.02
C LYS A 24 -20.27 1.61 -4.81
N ALA A 25 -20.41 2.32 -3.69
CA ALA A 25 -21.61 3.10 -3.37
C ALA A 25 -21.87 4.17 -4.43
N ILE A 26 -20.87 4.98 -4.78
CA ILE A 26 -20.97 6.02 -5.81
C ILE A 26 -21.30 5.41 -7.18
N THR A 27 -20.71 4.27 -7.52
CA THR A 27 -21.01 3.61 -8.81
C THR A 27 -22.44 3.08 -8.86
N LYS A 28 -22.95 2.49 -7.77
CA LYS A 28 -24.35 2.04 -7.67
C LYS A 28 -25.31 3.23 -7.76
N PHE A 29 -24.98 4.32 -7.06
CA PHE A 29 -25.73 5.57 -7.08
C PHE A 29 -25.89 6.11 -8.50
N LYS A 30 -24.79 6.25 -9.27
CA LYS A 30 -24.83 6.75 -10.66
C LYS A 30 -25.62 5.85 -11.60
N ARG A 31 -25.63 4.54 -11.36
CA ARG A 31 -26.46 3.60 -12.15
C ARG A 31 -27.95 3.76 -11.85
N ALA A 32 -28.30 3.97 -10.58
CA ALA A 32 -29.68 4.20 -10.18
C ALA A 32 -30.20 5.53 -10.74
N GLU A 33 -29.39 6.58 -10.69
CA GLU A 33 -29.66 7.89 -11.30
C GLU A 33 -29.90 7.78 -12.80
N ALA A 34 -28.99 7.14 -13.54
CA ALA A 34 -29.15 6.95 -14.99
C ALA A 34 -30.42 6.15 -15.34
N ALA A 35 -30.77 5.14 -14.54
CA ALA A 35 -32.00 4.38 -14.71
C ALA A 35 -33.26 5.23 -14.42
N ALA A 36 -33.21 6.09 -13.40
CA ALA A 36 -34.30 7.00 -13.05
C ALA A 36 -34.53 8.07 -14.12
N GLN A 37 -33.46 8.61 -14.71
CA GLN A 37 -33.53 9.52 -15.86
C GLN A 37 -34.18 8.87 -17.08
N GLN A 38 -33.88 7.59 -17.35
CA GLN A 38 -34.49 6.83 -18.45
C GLN A 38 -35.96 6.49 -18.21
N ALA A 39 -36.37 6.30 -16.95
CA ALA A 39 -37.74 5.93 -16.58
C ALA A 39 -38.74 7.11 -16.65
N GLY A 40 -38.28 8.36 -16.51
CA GLY A 40 -39.12 9.56 -16.54
C GLY A 40 -40.02 9.76 -15.31
N GLY A 41 -40.84 10.81 -15.31
CA GLY A 41 -41.83 11.08 -14.25
C GLY A 41 -41.23 11.43 -12.88
N ALA A 42 -41.90 11.06 -11.78
CA ALA A 42 -41.49 11.37 -10.40
C ALA A 42 -40.09 10.82 -10.01
N LEU A 43 -39.60 9.81 -10.74
CA LEU A 43 -38.23 9.28 -10.60
C LEU A 43 -37.17 10.23 -11.18
N ALA A 44 -37.51 11.04 -12.17
CA ALA A 44 -36.62 12.08 -12.69
C ALA A 44 -36.43 13.24 -11.70
N ASP A 45 -37.44 13.55 -10.87
CA ASP A 45 -37.31 14.56 -9.82
C ASP A 45 -36.38 14.10 -8.68
N VAL A 46 -36.37 12.79 -8.40
CA VAL A 46 -35.40 12.15 -7.50
C VAL A 46 -33.96 12.30 -8.03
N SER A 47 -33.75 12.19 -9.35
CA SER A 47 -32.44 12.47 -9.98
C SER A 47 -31.96 13.92 -9.75
N ARG A 48 -32.85 14.92 -9.75
CA ARG A 48 -32.44 16.32 -9.52
C ARG A 48 -32.00 16.59 -8.08
N VAL A 49 -32.64 15.93 -7.11
CA VAL A 49 -32.20 15.98 -5.69
C VAL A 49 -30.83 15.30 -5.55
N PHE A 50 -30.58 14.26 -6.35
CA PHE A 50 -29.29 13.58 -6.38
C PHE A 50 -28.17 14.40 -7.04
N ASP A 51 -28.44 15.09 -8.14
CA ASP A 51 -27.50 16.04 -8.77
C ASP A 51 -27.11 17.17 -7.80
N ALA A 52 -28.02 17.62 -6.93
CA ALA A 52 -27.73 18.65 -5.93
C ALA A 52 -26.78 18.18 -4.80
N LEU A 53 -26.66 16.86 -4.59
CA LEU A 53 -25.79 16.26 -3.58
C LEU A 53 -24.40 15.90 -4.11
N VAL A 54 -24.20 15.95 -5.43
CA VAL A 54 -22.96 15.55 -6.12
C VAL A 54 -22.39 16.76 -6.84
N THR A 55 -21.13 17.11 -6.57
CA THR A 55 -20.51 18.24 -7.28
C THR A 55 -20.11 17.78 -8.68
N ASP A 56 -20.77 18.31 -9.72
CA ASP A 56 -20.43 17.97 -11.10
C ASP A 56 -18.96 18.34 -11.37
N PRO A 57 -18.08 17.37 -11.70
CA PRO A 57 -16.69 17.67 -11.97
C PRO A 57 -16.61 18.51 -13.24
N GLY A 58 -16.39 19.81 -13.07
CA GLY A 58 -16.23 20.75 -14.19
C GLY A 58 -15.21 20.31 -15.24
N PRO A 59 -15.20 20.95 -16.43
CA PRO A 59 -14.43 20.51 -17.59
C PRO A 59 -12.96 20.20 -17.24
N GLY A 60 -12.50 18.99 -17.56
CA GLY A 60 -11.12 18.54 -17.30
C GLY A 60 -10.86 17.91 -15.92
N LYS A 61 -11.86 17.87 -15.02
CA LYS A 61 -11.73 17.17 -13.73
C LYS A 61 -12.00 15.66 -13.87
N PRO A 62 -11.21 14.79 -13.22
CA PRO A 62 -11.45 13.35 -13.25
C PRO A 62 -12.84 13.02 -12.68
N LYS A 63 -13.51 12.00 -13.24
CA LYS A 63 -14.72 11.45 -12.64
C LYS A 63 -14.41 11.09 -11.18
N GLU A 64 -15.29 11.42 -10.23
CA GLU A 64 -15.05 11.27 -8.78
C GLU A 64 -14.50 9.88 -8.37
N VAL A 65 -14.94 8.84 -9.06
CA VAL A 65 -14.46 7.45 -8.88
C VAL A 65 -12.98 7.25 -9.21
N ASP A 66 -12.42 8.01 -10.16
CA ASP A 66 -10.99 8.00 -10.49
C ASP A 66 -10.16 8.71 -9.42
N ALA A 67 -10.64 9.83 -8.89
CA ALA A 67 -9.99 10.52 -7.78
C ALA A 67 -9.88 9.62 -6.54
N ILE A 68 -10.96 8.89 -6.20
CA ILE A 68 -10.97 7.91 -5.10
C ILE A 68 -9.96 6.78 -5.36
N ASN A 69 -9.92 6.23 -6.58
CA ASN A 69 -8.99 5.15 -6.91
C ASN A 69 -7.52 5.62 -6.83
N ARG A 70 -7.22 6.82 -7.32
CA ARG A 70 -5.89 7.42 -7.23
C ARG A 70 -5.49 7.67 -5.77
N ALA A 71 -6.39 8.21 -4.96
CA ALA A 71 -6.16 8.39 -3.53
C ALA A 71 -5.88 7.06 -2.81
N ALA A 72 -6.71 6.03 -3.06
CA ALA A 72 -6.51 4.69 -2.51
C ALA A 72 -5.17 4.09 -2.93
N PHE A 73 -4.75 4.29 -4.18
CA PHE A 73 -3.48 3.80 -4.69
C PHE A 73 -2.26 4.48 -4.03
N VAL A 74 -2.31 5.81 -3.86
CA VAL A 74 -1.25 6.56 -3.14
C VAL A 74 -1.20 6.17 -1.67
N LEU A 75 -2.36 5.99 -1.04
CA LEU A 75 -2.48 5.59 0.36
C LEU A 75 -1.94 4.16 0.58
N LEU A 76 -2.22 3.22 -0.33
CA LEU A 76 -1.62 1.87 -0.32
C LEU A 76 -0.09 1.89 -0.32
N CYS A 77 0.52 2.72 -1.18
CA CYS A 77 1.97 2.87 -1.23
C CYS A 77 2.52 3.46 0.08
N SER A 78 1.80 4.42 0.66
CA SER A 78 2.18 5.04 1.95
C SER A 78 2.09 4.03 3.11
N HIS A 79 1.06 3.18 3.12
CA HIS A 79 0.95 2.10 4.11
C HIS A 79 2.03 1.03 3.94
N LEU A 80 2.39 0.66 2.70
CA LEU A 80 3.50 -0.25 2.44
C LEU A 80 4.82 0.33 2.95
N GLN A 81 5.09 1.61 2.68
CA GLN A 81 6.29 2.29 3.19
C GLN A 81 6.31 2.31 4.73
N GLY A 82 5.19 2.65 5.37
CA GLY A 82 5.07 2.62 6.82
C GLY A 82 5.29 1.22 7.40
N PHE A 83 4.76 0.17 6.76
CA PHE A 83 5.00 -1.22 7.17
C PHE A 83 6.49 -1.59 7.12
N ILE A 84 7.18 -1.27 6.02
CA ILE A 84 8.61 -1.57 5.87
C ILE A 84 9.43 -0.83 6.93
N ASP A 85 9.08 0.43 7.21
CA ASP A 85 9.72 1.24 8.24
C ASP A 85 9.52 0.69 9.65
N ASP A 86 8.30 0.24 9.96
CA ASP A 86 7.97 -0.36 11.24
C ASP A 86 8.69 -1.71 11.40
N LEU A 87 8.66 -2.56 10.37
CA LEU A 87 9.31 -3.88 10.37
C LEU A 87 10.83 -3.74 10.54
N HIS A 88 11.45 -2.78 9.83
CA HIS A 88 12.87 -2.49 9.98
C HIS A 88 13.20 -2.02 11.41
N ARG A 89 12.37 -1.16 12.01
CA ARG A 89 12.57 -0.68 13.38
C ARG A 89 12.44 -1.81 14.39
N GLU A 90 11.44 -2.68 14.23
CA GLU A 90 11.22 -3.85 15.07
C GLU A 90 12.41 -4.82 14.97
N ALA A 91 12.86 -5.12 13.75
CA ALA A 91 14.06 -5.93 13.51
C ALA A 91 15.31 -5.33 14.16
N ALA A 92 15.54 -4.02 14.01
CA ALA A 92 16.68 -3.33 14.58
C ALA A 92 16.68 -3.35 16.11
N ASN A 93 15.51 -3.15 16.74
CA ASN A 93 15.35 -3.25 18.18
C ASN A 93 15.74 -4.62 18.73
N ILE A 94 15.57 -5.69 17.95
CA ILE A 94 15.95 -7.04 18.36
C ILE A 94 17.43 -7.29 18.08
N VAL A 95 17.87 -7.03 16.86
CA VAL A 95 19.23 -7.36 16.41
C VAL A 95 20.30 -6.54 17.12
N LEU A 96 20.01 -5.27 17.42
CA LEU A 96 20.95 -4.33 18.03
C LEU A 96 20.80 -4.23 19.56
N ASN A 97 19.82 -4.91 20.16
CA ASN A 97 19.62 -4.88 21.61
C ASN A 97 20.91 -5.29 22.35
N GLY A 98 21.35 -4.46 23.28
CA GLY A 98 22.59 -4.69 24.03
C GLY A 98 23.90 -4.57 23.22
N LYS A 99 23.84 -4.30 21.91
CA LYS A 99 25.03 -4.13 21.05
C LYS A 99 25.38 -2.66 20.80
N VAL A 100 24.42 -1.76 20.96
CA VAL A 100 24.60 -0.31 20.74
C VAL A 100 24.00 0.46 21.91
N GLN A 101 24.52 1.66 22.17
CA GLN A 101 24.03 2.52 23.27
C GLN A 101 22.60 3.01 23.02
N ASP A 102 22.26 3.35 21.77
CA ASP A 102 20.95 3.87 21.38
C ASP A 102 20.58 3.31 20.00
N VAL A 103 19.61 2.39 19.99
CA VAL A 103 19.12 1.75 18.77
C VAL A 103 18.46 2.77 17.85
N GLY A 104 17.69 3.72 18.40
CA GLY A 104 16.98 4.74 17.62
C GLY A 104 17.93 5.67 16.87
N LYS A 105 19.02 6.10 17.50
CA LYS A 105 20.09 6.88 16.83
C LYS A 105 20.81 6.06 15.77
N THR A 106 21.12 4.79 16.07
CA THR A 106 21.77 3.89 15.11
C THR A 106 20.92 3.71 13.85
N ILE A 107 19.61 3.46 14.00
CA ILE A 107 18.66 3.35 12.88
C ILE A 107 18.69 4.62 12.02
N LYS A 108 18.70 5.81 12.64
CA LYS A 108 18.73 7.09 11.90
C LYS A 108 20.02 7.29 11.09
N LEU A 109 21.13 6.69 11.51
CA LEU A 109 22.42 6.78 10.81
C LEU A 109 22.49 5.82 9.62
N ILE A 110 21.96 4.60 9.76
CA ILE A 110 22.08 3.56 8.72
C ILE A 110 20.92 3.58 7.71
N LYS A 111 19.74 4.11 8.09
CA LYS A 111 18.57 4.12 7.21
C LYS A 111 18.74 5.16 6.09
N PRO A 112 18.53 4.79 4.81
CA PRO A 112 18.46 5.74 3.71
C PRO A 112 17.41 6.84 3.94
N ARG A 113 17.75 8.09 3.62
CA ARG A 113 16.84 9.24 3.76
C ARG A 113 15.78 9.24 2.67
N ASN A 114 14.53 9.55 3.03
CA ASN A 114 13.43 9.92 2.12
C ASN A 114 13.23 8.99 0.92
N ALA A 115 13.33 7.68 1.15
CA ALA A 115 13.32 6.72 0.06
C ALA A 115 11.94 6.07 -0.07
N ASN A 116 11.37 6.13 -1.27
CA ASN A 116 10.28 5.23 -1.66
C ASN A 116 10.77 3.77 -1.47
N PRO A 117 9.89 2.82 -1.13
CA PRO A 117 10.27 1.45 -0.82
C PRO A 117 10.64 0.62 -2.06
N HIS A 118 11.56 1.13 -2.89
CA HIS A 118 12.16 0.39 -3.99
C HIS A 118 12.94 -0.81 -3.44
N VAL A 119 13.15 -1.81 -4.30
CA VAL A 119 13.80 -3.06 -3.88
C VAL A 119 15.19 -2.78 -3.30
N GLU A 120 15.97 -1.92 -3.94
CA GLU A 120 17.32 -1.53 -3.54
C GLU A 120 17.33 -0.81 -2.18
N VAL A 121 16.28 -0.02 -1.92
CA VAL A 121 16.11 0.71 -0.66
C VAL A 121 15.80 -0.26 0.47
N ILE A 122 14.88 -1.22 0.24
CA ILE A 122 14.54 -2.27 1.21
C ILE A 122 15.80 -3.09 1.53
N GLU A 123 16.53 -3.53 0.50
CA GLU A 123 17.78 -4.29 0.69
C GLU A 123 18.82 -3.47 1.47
N THR A 124 18.98 -2.19 1.15
CA THR A 124 19.92 -1.29 1.86
C THR A 124 19.54 -1.12 3.32
N MET A 125 18.24 -0.93 3.61
CA MET A 125 17.74 -0.80 4.98
C MET A 125 18.08 -2.04 5.82
N PHE A 126 17.72 -3.23 5.34
CA PHE A 126 17.88 -4.46 6.10
C PHE A 126 19.33 -4.97 6.13
N SER A 127 20.13 -4.73 5.08
CA SER A 127 21.56 -5.06 5.10
C SER A 127 22.34 -4.26 6.15
N GLY A 128 21.91 -3.04 6.48
CA GLY A 128 22.44 -2.29 7.63
C GLY A 128 22.27 -2.98 8.98
N LEU A 129 21.38 -3.97 9.08
CA LEU A 129 21.17 -4.84 10.25
C LEU A 129 21.83 -6.21 10.10
N GLY A 130 22.60 -6.44 9.03
CA GLY A 130 23.14 -7.77 8.69
C GLY A 130 22.11 -8.72 8.07
N ILE A 131 20.95 -8.22 7.65
CA ILE A 131 19.89 -9.01 7.00
C ILE A 131 20.03 -8.79 5.48
N TYR A 132 20.85 -9.62 4.84
CA TYR A 132 21.15 -9.54 3.41
C TYR A 132 20.15 -10.32 2.55
N ASP A 133 20.07 -9.98 1.25
CA ASP A 133 19.30 -10.71 0.24
C ASP A 133 17.83 -10.93 0.63
N LEU A 134 17.22 -9.94 1.28
CA LEU A 134 15.86 -10.05 1.80
C LEU A 134 14.85 -10.13 0.66
N MET A 135 14.97 -9.26 -0.33
CA MET A 135 14.06 -9.24 -1.47
C MET A 135 14.41 -10.32 -2.49
N GLN A 136 15.59 -10.94 -2.46
CA GLN A 136 15.96 -12.05 -3.35
C GLN A 136 15.19 -13.35 -3.01
N SER A 137 14.87 -13.57 -1.74
CA SER A 137 14.13 -14.77 -1.31
C SER A 137 12.61 -14.65 -1.50
N VAL A 138 12.08 -13.46 -1.74
CA VAL A 138 10.64 -13.23 -1.84
C VAL A 138 10.09 -13.75 -3.17
N ARG A 139 9.23 -14.77 -3.07
CA ARG A 139 8.44 -15.31 -4.18
C ARG A 139 7.20 -16.01 -3.64
N TRP A 140 6.22 -16.26 -4.50
CA TRP A 140 5.06 -17.07 -4.15
C TRP A 140 4.49 -17.79 -5.37
N GLN A 141 3.47 -18.63 -5.14
CA GLN A 141 2.87 -19.44 -6.19
C GLN A 141 2.46 -18.56 -7.39
N LYS A 142 2.91 -18.94 -8.59
CA LYS A 142 2.68 -18.20 -9.85
C LYS A 142 3.20 -16.76 -9.86
N CYS A 143 4.18 -16.42 -9.01
CA CYS A 143 4.85 -15.12 -9.02
C CYS A 143 6.35 -15.30 -8.74
N SER A 144 7.15 -15.24 -9.80
CA SER A 144 8.62 -15.31 -9.70
C SER A 144 9.15 -14.08 -8.95
N ASN A 145 10.35 -14.22 -8.36
CA ASN A 145 11.01 -13.10 -7.71
C ASN A 145 11.16 -11.87 -8.63
N SER A 146 11.57 -12.07 -9.89
CA SER A 146 11.66 -11.02 -10.89
C SER A 146 10.32 -10.30 -11.10
N THR A 147 9.21 -11.04 -11.12
CA THR A 147 7.86 -10.48 -11.23
C THR A 147 7.48 -9.69 -9.98
N VAL A 148 7.83 -10.16 -8.78
CA VAL A 148 7.59 -9.44 -7.53
C VAL A 148 8.28 -8.08 -7.56
N ARG A 149 9.58 -8.06 -7.89
CA ARG A 149 10.41 -6.86 -7.96
C ARG A 149 9.91 -5.87 -9.01
N GLU A 150 9.58 -6.38 -10.19
CA GLU A 150 9.05 -5.57 -11.29
C GLU A 150 7.70 -4.94 -10.95
N ARG A 151 6.81 -5.70 -10.28
CA ARG A 151 5.52 -5.15 -9.81
C ARG A 151 5.71 -4.06 -8.76
N LEU A 152 6.62 -4.25 -7.79
CA LEU A 152 6.92 -3.22 -6.79
C LEU A 152 7.36 -1.92 -7.46
N ARG A 153 8.33 -2.04 -8.39
CA ARG A 153 8.85 -0.92 -9.17
C ARG A 153 7.74 -0.16 -9.87
N ARG A 154 6.88 -0.87 -10.65
CA ARG A 154 5.76 -0.25 -11.37
C ARG A 154 4.77 0.44 -10.45
N TYR A 155 4.42 -0.16 -9.31
CA TYR A 155 3.48 0.46 -8.37
C TYR A 155 4.03 1.75 -7.77
N ILE A 156 5.32 1.79 -7.44
CA ILE A 156 5.97 3.01 -6.95
C ILE A 156 6.07 4.07 -8.04
N GLU A 157 6.43 3.70 -9.27
CA GLU A 157 6.44 4.60 -10.42
C GLU A 157 5.06 5.22 -10.69
N ASP A 158 4.01 4.41 -10.66
CA ASP A 158 2.62 4.87 -10.81
C ASP A 158 2.23 5.84 -9.68
N ARG A 159 2.61 5.54 -8.43
CA ARG A 159 2.38 6.44 -7.30
C ARG A 159 3.09 7.78 -7.50
N ASN A 160 4.34 7.77 -7.95
CA ASN A 160 5.09 9.00 -8.22
C ASN A 160 4.42 9.84 -9.31
N LYS A 161 4.01 9.22 -10.42
CA LYS A 161 3.24 9.90 -11.47
C LYS A 161 1.97 10.54 -10.91
N ILE A 162 1.19 9.80 -10.12
CA ILE A 162 -0.04 10.31 -9.50
C ILE A 162 0.25 11.50 -8.58
N ALA A 163 1.26 11.38 -7.72
CA ALA A 163 1.65 12.41 -6.76
C ALA A 163 2.18 13.68 -7.43
N HIS A 164 2.84 13.56 -8.59
CA HIS A 164 3.28 14.68 -9.41
C HIS A 164 2.19 15.21 -10.37
N GLY A 165 0.94 14.79 -10.19
CA GLY A 165 -0.21 15.34 -10.90
C GLY A 165 -0.50 14.74 -12.28
N ALA A 166 0.25 13.72 -12.71
CA ALA A 166 -0.03 13.06 -13.98
C ALA A 166 -1.40 12.37 -13.96
N GLN A 167 -2.13 12.47 -15.08
CA GLN A 167 -3.42 11.79 -15.28
C GLN A 167 -3.20 10.31 -15.63
N VAL A 168 -2.82 9.52 -14.62
CA VAL A 168 -2.75 8.07 -14.72
C VAL A 168 -4.11 7.49 -14.36
N GLY A 169 -4.77 6.82 -15.31
CA GLY A 169 -6.02 6.12 -15.04
C GLY A 169 -5.80 4.99 -14.03
N VAL A 170 -6.50 5.04 -12.90
CA VAL A 170 -6.46 3.98 -11.88
C VAL A 170 -7.85 3.36 -11.78
N SER A 171 -7.98 2.11 -12.20
CA SER A 171 -9.21 1.36 -12.03
C SER A 171 -9.32 0.75 -10.63
N LYS A 172 -10.55 0.46 -10.19
CA LYS A 172 -10.83 -0.25 -8.93
C LYS A 172 -10.07 -1.58 -8.86
N ASP A 173 -10.10 -2.35 -9.95
CA ASP A 173 -9.40 -3.63 -10.05
C ASP A 173 -7.87 -3.48 -9.92
N LYS A 174 -7.28 -2.38 -10.42
CA LYS A 174 -5.86 -2.08 -10.22
C LYS A 174 -5.54 -1.85 -8.73
N VAL A 175 -6.41 -1.14 -8.00
CA VAL A 175 -6.29 -0.93 -6.55
C VAL A 175 -6.42 -2.26 -5.80
N GLU A 176 -7.41 -3.08 -6.12
CA GLU A 176 -7.62 -4.40 -5.49
C GLU A 176 -6.43 -5.34 -5.71
N ARG A 177 -5.89 -5.38 -6.94
CA ARG A 177 -4.69 -6.15 -7.25
C ARG A 177 -3.45 -5.63 -6.53
N PHE A 178 -3.32 -4.33 -6.35
CA PHE A 178 -2.21 -3.74 -5.59
C PHE A 178 -2.36 -4.03 -4.09
N LYS A 179 -3.55 -3.89 -3.52
CA LYS A 179 -3.82 -4.27 -2.11
C LYS A 179 -3.44 -5.73 -1.83
N LYS A 180 -3.90 -6.67 -2.66
CA LYS A 180 -3.54 -8.09 -2.53
C LYS A 180 -2.03 -8.33 -2.63
N TYR A 181 -1.36 -7.57 -3.50
CA TYR A 181 0.09 -7.61 -3.62
C TYR A 181 0.78 -7.12 -2.34
N VAL A 182 0.34 -5.99 -1.77
CA VAL A 182 0.87 -5.45 -0.51
C VAL A 182 0.69 -6.45 0.64
N GLU A 183 -0.49 -7.05 0.78
CA GLU A 183 -0.77 -8.08 1.79
C GLU A 183 0.20 -9.26 1.66
N THR A 184 0.32 -9.81 0.45
CA THR A 184 1.19 -10.97 0.19
C THR A 184 2.67 -10.62 0.39
N LEU A 185 3.10 -9.45 -0.09
CA LEU A 185 4.48 -8.99 0.07
C LEU A 185 4.81 -8.80 1.55
N ALA A 186 3.89 -8.24 2.34
CA ALA A 186 4.07 -8.05 3.77
C ALA A 186 4.19 -9.39 4.50
N ASP A 187 3.35 -10.38 4.20
CA ASP A 187 3.47 -11.73 4.77
C ASP A 187 4.85 -12.35 4.47
N LYS A 188 5.33 -12.21 3.23
CA LYS A 188 6.63 -12.78 2.82
C LYS A 188 7.82 -12.06 3.43
N LEU A 189 7.76 -10.73 3.56
CA LEU A 189 8.79 -9.95 4.21
C LEU A 189 8.84 -10.25 5.70
N ASP A 190 7.69 -10.29 6.36
CA ASP A 190 7.56 -10.62 7.79
C ASP A 190 8.21 -11.96 8.12
N GLU A 191 7.85 -13.01 7.38
CA GLU A 191 8.43 -14.34 7.55
C GLU A 191 9.93 -14.37 7.24
N SER A 192 10.36 -13.73 6.15
CA SER A 192 11.77 -13.74 5.74
C SER A 192 12.66 -12.99 6.74
N VAL A 193 12.17 -11.88 7.29
CA VAL A 193 12.88 -11.13 8.34
C VAL A 193 12.94 -11.96 9.62
N ALA A 194 11.85 -12.61 10.04
CA ALA A 194 11.84 -13.47 11.23
C ALA A 194 12.87 -14.60 11.13
N GLN A 195 12.93 -15.29 9.98
CA GLN A 195 13.89 -16.36 9.71
C GLN A 195 15.34 -15.86 9.76
N LYS A 196 15.61 -14.70 9.15
CA LYS A 196 16.96 -14.12 9.15
C LYS A 196 17.37 -13.63 10.54
N ILE A 197 16.47 -13.03 11.30
CA ILE A 197 16.72 -12.65 12.70
C ILE A 197 17.01 -13.89 13.55
N GLN A 198 16.24 -14.97 13.39
CA GLN A 198 16.51 -16.23 14.09
C GLN A 198 17.94 -16.74 13.84
N GLY A 199 18.43 -16.63 12.60
CA GLY A 199 19.82 -16.94 12.26
C GLY A 199 20.85 -16.04 12.95
N LEU A 200 20.50 -14.79 13.27
CA LEU A 200 21.40 -13.81 13.91
C LEU A 200 21.38 -13.87 15.44
N VAL A 201 20.24 -14.20 16.06
CA VAL A 201 20.07 -14.13 17.53
C VAL A 201 19.70 -15.47 18.16
N GLY A 202 19.56 -16.54 17.38
CA GLY A 202 19.27 -17.90 17.83
C GLY A 202 17.79 -18.20 18.09
N ASN A 203 16.98 -17.18 18.40
CA ASN A 203 15.55 -17.32 18.68
C ASN A 203 14.70 -16.63 17.63
N ARG A 204 13.54 -17.21 17.32
CA ARG A 204 12.57 -16.61 16.40
C ARG A 204 11.88 -15.42 17.09
N PRO A 205 11.87 -14.22 16.48
CA PRO A 205 11.41 -13.00 17.16
C PRO A 205 9.87 -12.90 17.25
N TRP A 206 9.15 -13.53 16.31
CA TRP A 206 7.70 -13.65 16.27
C TRP A 206 7.25 -14.93 15.55
#